data_AF-X0QGZ9-F1
#
_entry.id   AF-X0QGZ9-F1
#
_cell.length_a   1.000
_cell.length_b   1.000
_cell.length_c   1.000
_cell.angle_alpha   90.00
_cell.angle_beta   90.00
_cell.angle_gamma   90.00
#
_symmetry.space_group_name_H-M   'P 1'
#
loop_
_entity.id
_entity.type
_entity.pdbx_description
1 polymer ?
#
loop_
_entity_poly.entity_id
_entity_poly.type
_entity_poly.pdbx_seq_one_letter_code
_entity_poly.pdbx_strand_id
1 'polypeptide(L)' 'MKPDLAKLSPTELRHVIRQGDYTGPTSGLCPGYTQANLVILPRDLAYDFLLFTQRNPRPCPVLEVSDIGSRS' A
#
# COMPACT_ATOMS: atom_id res chain seq x y z
N MET A 1 -11.03 17.23 19.27
CA MET A 1 -10.32 16.03 19.76
C MET A 1 -9.86 15.27 18.52
N LYS A 2 -8.56 15.11 18.28
CA LYS A 2 -8.08 14.31 17.14
C LYS A 2 -8.43 12.84 17.42
N PRO A 3 -9.07 12.11 16.48
CA PRO A 3 -9.33 10.69 16.70
C PRO A 3 -8.01 9.95 16.95
N ASP A 4 -8.05 8.96 17.83
CA ASP A 4 -6.93 8.05 18.03
C ASP A 4 -6.79 7.19 16.77
N LEU A 5 -5.93 7.63 15.85
CA LEU A 5 -5.73 7.02 14.54
C LEU A 5 -5.36 5.54 14.62
N ALA A 6 -4.76 5.10 15.73
CA ALA A 6 -4.39 3.71 15.94
C ALA A 6 -5.61 2.78 16.14
N LYS A 7 -6.75 3.32 16.57
CA LYS A 7 -8.00 2.57 16.79
C LYS A 7 -8.93 2.53 15.58
N LEU A 8 -8.60 3.25 14.50
CA LEU A 8 -9.41 3.24 13.28
C LEU A 8 -9.26 1.91 12.55
N SER A 9 -10.34 1.46 11.91
CA SER A 9 -10.27 0.40 10.92
C SER A 9 -9.44 0.85 9.70
N PRO A 10 -8.88 -0.07 8.89
CA PRO A 10 -8.14 0.30 7.68
C PRO A 10 -8.93 1.17 6.71
N THR A 11 -10.25 0.95 6.62
CA THR A 11 -11.14 1.73 5.75
C THR A 11 -11.26 3.18 6.21
N GLU A 12 -11.48 3.39 7.51
CA GLU A 12 -11.58 4.73 8.10
C GLU A 12 -10.24 5.47 7.98
N LEU A 13 -9.13 4.81 8.29
CA LEU A 13 -7.80 5.42 8.20
C LEU A 13 -7.47 5.85 6.75
N ARG A 14 -7.75 5.00 5.76
CA ARG A 14 -7.57 5.37 4.34
C ARG A 14 -8.44 6.56 3.93
N HIS A 15 -9.61 6.75 4.54
CA HIS A 15 -10.45 7.92 4.29
C HIS A 15 -9.82 9.19 4.84
N VAL A 16 -9.33 9.18 6.09
CA VAL A 16 -8.61 10.31 6.72
C VAL A 16 -7.39 10.71 5.88
N ILE A 17 -6.59 9.73 5.43
CA ILE A 17 -5.42 9.98 4.57
C ILE A 17 -5.86 10.60 3.23
N ARG A 18 -6.94 10.10 2.62
CA ARG A 18 -7.47 10.60 1.34
C ARG A 18 -7.94 12.06 1.44
N GLN A 19 -8.46 12.50 2.58
CA GLN A 19 -8.84 13.90 2.81
C GLN A 19 -7.65 14.83 3.10
N GLY A 20 -6.45 14.27 3.30
CA GLY A 20 -5.25 15.04 3.67
C GLY A 20 -5.16 15.39 5.16
N ASP A 21 -6.07 14.89 6.00
CA ASP A 21 -6.08 15.13 7.44
C ASP A 21 -4.94 14.44 8.19
N TYR A 22 -4.29 13.46 7.53
CA TYR A 22 -3.10 12.78 8.03
C TYR A 22 -2.10 12.48 6.92
N THR A 23 -0.88 12.98 7.07
CA THR A 23 0.23 12.83 6.10
C THR A 23 1.51 12.28 6.76
N GLY A 24 1.39 11.69 7.94
CA GLY A 24 2.52 11.17 8.72
C GLY A 24 2.84 9.69 8.46
N PRO A 25 3.85 9.13 9.16
CA PRO A 25 4.22 7.71 9.06
C PRO A 25 3.12 6.77 9.55
N THR A 26 2.74 5.78 8.75
CA THR A 26 1.65 4.85 9.10
C THR A 26 2.03 3.72 10.04
N SER A 27 3.30 3.62 10.46
CA SER A 27 3.79 2.57 11.35
C SER A 27 3.04 2.57 12.69
N GLY A 28 2.53 1.41 13.10
CA GLY A 28 1.77 1.26 14.34
C GLY A 28 0.28 1.63 14.24
N LEU A 29 -0.19 2.09 13.07
CA LEU A 29 -1.61 2.30 12.82
C LEU A 29 -2.28 1.00 12.35
N CYS A 30 -3.56 0.81 12.69
CA CYS A 30 -4.35 -0.39 12.37
C CYS A 30 -3.66 -1.71 12.77
N PRO A 31 -3.38 -1.93 14.07
CA PRO A 31 -2.73 -3.16 14.53
C PRO A 31 -3.53 -4.40 14.12
N GLY A 32 -2.82 -5.44 13.68
CA GLY A 32 -3.43 -6.69 13.19
C GLY A 32 -3.74 -6.72 11.69
N TYR A 33 -3.52 -5.62 10.97
CA TYR A 33 -3.66 -5.56 9.51
C TYR A 33 -2.30 -5.43 8.82
N THR A 34 -2.16 -6.08 7.66
CA THR A 34 -0.96 -5.96 6.83
C THR A 34 -0.89 -4.58 6.19
N GLN A 35 0.24 -3.91 6.37
CA GLN A 35 0.62 -2.73 5.59
C GLN A 35 1.57 -3.16 4.47
N ALA A 36 1.42 -2.56 3.29
CA ALA A 36 2.19 -2.93 2.11
C ALA A 36 2.79 -1.71 1.43
N ASN A 37 3.90 -1.93 0.75
CA ASN A 37 4.47 -0.95 -0.17
C ASN A 37 3.70 -1.01 -1.50
N LEU A 38 3.60 0.12 -2.20
CA LEU A 38 2.94 0.23 -3.50
C LEU A 38 3.92 0.79 -4.53
N VAL A 39 3.98 0.16 -5.70
CA VAL A 39 4.75 0.60 -6.86
C VAL A 39 3.81 0.61 -8.07
N ILE A 40 3.72 1.76 -8.75
CA ILE A 40 2.92 1.94 -9.97
C ILE A 40 3.88 2.28 -11.10
N LEU A 41 3.85 1.49 -12.17
CA LEU A 41 4.75 1.64 -13.30
C LEU A 41 3.97 1.72 -14.63
N PRO A 42 4.53 2.41 -15.63
CA PRO A 42 4.15 2.23 -17.03
C PRO A 42 4.18 0.76 -17.46
N ARG A 43 3.30 0.39 -18.39
CA ARG A 43 3.10 -1.01 -18.82
C ARG A 43 4.37 -1.65 -19.40
N ASP A 44 5.15 -0.86 -20.12
CA ASP A 44 6.42 -1.25 -20.73
C ASP A 44 7.49 -1.64 -19.70
N LEU A 45 7.40 -1.14 -18.46
CA LEU A 45 8.32 -1.50 -17.36
C LEU A 45 7.77 -2.59 -16.44
N ALA A 46 6.46 -2.86 -16.48
CA ALA A 46 5.80 -3.74 -15.52
C ALA A 46 6.32 -5.19 -15.59
N TYR A 47 6.60 -5.70 -16.79
CA TYR A 47 7.11 -7.06 -16.96
C TYR A 47 8.50 -7.24 -16.37
N ASP A 48 9.42 -6.32 -16.66
CA ASP A 48 10.79 -6.37 -16.15
C ASP A 48 10.80 -6.25 -14.62
N PHE A 49 9.95 -5.38 -14.06
CA PHE A 49 9.81 -5.26 -12.62
C PHE A 49 9.22 -6.53 -11.99
N LEU A 50 8.19 -7.13 -12.59
CA LEU A 50 7.64 -8.40 -12.10
C LEU A 50 8.70 -9.50 -12.09
N LEU A 51 9.48 -9.63 -13.17
CA LEU A 51 10.59 -10.58 -13.23
C LEU A 51 11.67 -10.28 -12.18
N PHE A 52 11.98 -9.00 -11.95
CA PHE A 52 12.88 -8.58 -10.88
C PHE A 52 12.37 -9.02 -9.51
N THR A 53 11.09 -8.84 -9.20
CA THR A 53 10.53 -9.27 -7.91
C THR A 53 10.53 -10.80 -7.75
N GLN A 54 10.21 -11.54 -8.81
CA GLN A 54 10.27 -13.01 -8.80
C GLN A 54 11.69 -13.55 -8.58
N ARG A 55 12.71 -12.89 -9.12
CA ARG A 55 14.12 -13.22 -8.86
C ARG A 55 14.58 -12.82 -7.47
N ASN A 56 13.88 -11.90 -6.81
CA ASN A 56 14.21 -11.36 -5.50
C ASN A 56 13.02 -11.46 -4.52
N PRO A 57 12.50 -12.66 -4.23
CA PRO A 57 11.23 -12.82 -3.49
C PRO A 57 11.32 -12.42 -2.01
N ARG A 58 12.52 -12.47 -1.42
CA ARG A 58 12.76 -12.06 -0.03
C ARG A 58 12.68 -10.54 0.16
N PRO A 59 13.44 -9.72 -0.60
CA PRO A 59 13.34 -8.27 -0.50
C PRO A 59 12.09 -7.70 -1.20
N CYS A 60 11.50 -8.42 -2.16
CA CYS A 60 10.32 -8.00 -2.91
C CYS A 60 9.18 -9.03 -2.82
N PRO A 61 8.58 -9.23 -1.64
CA PRO A 61 7.45 -10.13 -1.50
C PRO A 61 6.20 -9.50 -2.11
N VAL A 62 5.89 -9.86 -3.36
CA VAL A 62 4.69 -9.38 -4.06
C VAL A 62 3.45 -9.99 -3.39
N LEU A 63 2.55 -9.12 -2.94
CA LEU A 63 1.26 -9.52 -2.38
C LEU A 63 0.19 -9.65 -3.48
N GLU A 64 0.15 -8.68 -4.40
CA GLU A 64 -0.84 -8.61 -5.47
C GLU A 64 -0.30 -7.80 -6.65
N VAL A 65 -0.81 -8.08 -7.85
CA VAL A 65 -0.55 -7.32 -9.08
C VAL A 65 -1.90 -6.96 -9.70
N SER A 66 -2.17 -5.67 -9.88
CA SER A 66 -3.42 -5.20 -10.49
C SER A 66 -3.38 -5.29 -12.02
N ASP A 67 -4.55 -5.40 -12.64
CA ASP A 67 -4.69 -5.20 -14.08
C ASP A 67 -4.27 -3.79 -14.51
N ILE A 68 -3.80 -3.66 -15.76
CA ILE A 68 -3.39 -2.36 -16.31
C ILE A 68 -4.58 -1.39 -16.32
N GLY A 69 -4.40 -0.24 -15.69
CA GLY A 69 -5.41 0.81 -15.61
C GLY A 69 -6.48 0.57 -14.53
N SER A 70 -6.45 -0.56 -13.82
CA SER A 70 -7.33 -0.79 -12.68
C SER A 70 -6.91 0.02 -11.45
N ARG A 71 -7.89 0.40 -10.62
CA ARG A 71 -7.71 1.07 -9.31
C ARG A 71 -8.44 0.34 -8.17
N SER A 72 -8.88 -0.90 -8.43
CA SER A 72 -9.60 -1.75 -7.47
C SER A 72 -8.78 -2.01 -6.22
#